data_AF-A0A953RX37-F1
#
_entry.id   AF-A0A953RX37-F1
#
_cell.length_a   1.000
_cell.length_b   1.000
_cell.length_c   1.000
_cell.angle_alpha   90.00
_cell.angle_beta   90.00
_cell.angle_gamma   90.00
#
_symmetry.space_group_name_H-M   'P 1'
#
loop_
_entity.id
_entity.type
_entity.pdbx_description
1 polymer ?
#
loop_
_entity_poly.entity_id
_entity_poly.type
_entity_poly.pdbx_seq_one_letter_code
_entity_poly.pdbx_strand_id
1 'polypeptide(L)'
;MKQKPFIKVCGQDIRVEGRLIRIARLDGEKFTFPADPEAVLSDLRKSGRRIDLFTFLQRVPETSPRYDYPMEWDNLAVLPVSTFNQWWTKQIRSLPRNRARQAEKKGVVLREVPFDDALLQGVCEIYNESPIRQGRRFPHYGMTLERARAYAGTFLDRSIFIGAFLDDRMIGFIKLVTDVTRTHACAIHILSMLRHRDKAPTNALVAQAVRSCADRGISYLVYENFTYGKKQEDNLSRFKEVNGFQRMNLPRYYVPLTPVGRVALRLSLHHRIIDHFPEPVMAKLRELRTAWYTRRLQTPSDAY
;
A
#
# COMPACT_ATOMS: atom_id res chain seq x y z
N MET A 1 13.90 9.90 -4.50
CA MET A 1 14.18 8.49 -4.85
C MET A 1 14.68 8.50 -6.29
N LYS A 2 15.92 8.09 -6.56
CA LYS A 2 16.38 7.84 -7.95
C LYS A 2 15.53 6.70 -8.51
N GLN A 3 15.00 6.83 -9.73
CA GLN A 3 14.35 5.71 -10.43
C GLN A 3 15.36 4.57 -10.56
N LYS A 4 15.03 3.40 -10.02
CA LYS A 4 15.82 2.19 -10.25
C LYS A 4 15.46 1.67 -11.65
N PRO A 5 16.43 1.19 -12.44
CA PRO A 5 16.16 0.68 -13.77
C PRO A 5 15.23 -0.53 -13.71
N PHE A 6 14.19 -0.53 -14.53
CA PHE A 6 13.32 -1.68 -14.73
C PHE A 6 13.94 -2.65 -15.75
N ILE A 7 13.50 -3.91 -15.73
CA ILE A 7 13.69 -4.88 -16.80
C ILE A 7 12.31 -5.16 -17.37
N LYS A 8 12.14 -5.12 -18.69
CA LYS A 8 10.92 -5.62 -19.32
C LYS A 8 11.06 -7.11 -19.59
N VAL A 9 10.17 -7.90 -19.02
CA VAL A 9 10.10 -9.36 -19.17
C VAL A 9 8.64 -9.74 -19.42
N CYS A 10 8.35 -10.48 -20.50
CA CYS A 10 6.98 -10.84 -20.88
C CYS A 10 5.99 -9.64 -20.90
N GLY A 11 6.44 -8.45 -21.30
CA GLY A 11 5.63 -7.22 -21.29
C GLY A 11 5.38 -6.61 -19.90
N GLN A 12 5.92 -7.19 -18.83
CA GLN A 12 5.81 -6.70 -17.46
C GLN A 12 7.11 -6.02 -17.01
N ASP A 13 6.98 -4.93 -16.25
CA ASP A 13 8.13 -4.26 -15.64
C ASP A 13 8.55 -5.00 -14.37
N ILE A 14 9.83 -5.36 -14.30
CA ILE A 14 10.46 -6.04 -13.17
C ILE A 14 11.42 -5.06 -12.48
N ARG A 15 11.26 -4.92 -11.17
CA ARG A 15 12.18 -4.17 -10.31
C ARG A 15 13.17 -5.13 -9.67
N VAL A 16 14.46 -4.81 -9.80
CA VAL A 16 15.53 -5.54 -9.11
C VAL A 16 16.06 -4.70 -7.95
N GLU A 17 16.07 -5.29 -6.75
CA GLU A 17 16.52 -4.61 -5.53
C GLU A 17 17.61 -5.39 -4.80
N GLY A 18 18.37 -4.68 -3.96
CA GLY A 18 19.49 -5.25 -3.21
C GLY A 18 20.83 -5.11 -3.93
N ARG A 19 21.90 -5.10 -3.13
CA ARG A 19 23.28 -4.96 -3.61
C ARG A 19 24.02 -6.31 -3.58
N LEU A 20 23.94 -7.01 -2.46
CA LEU A 20 24.60 -8.29 -2.21
C LEU A 20 23.78 -9.47 -2.76
N ILE A 21 22.50 -9.50 -2.39
CA ILE A 21 21.48 -10.41 -2.91
C ILE A 21 20.53 -9.59 -3.77
N ARG A 22 20.41 -9.92 -5.05
CA ARG A 22 19.56 -9.21 -6.01
C ARG A 22 18.23 -9.92 -6.14
N ILE A 23 17.16 -9.27 -5.67
CA ILE A 23 15.81 -9.81 -5.66
C ILE A 23 14.99 -9.09 -6.73
N ALA A 24 14.50 -9.84 -7.71
CA ALA A 24 13.57 -9.38 -8.72
C ALA A 24 12.13 -9.53 -8.24
N ARG A 25 11.30 -8.52 -8.52
CA ARG A 25 9.87 -8.48 -8.23
C ARG A 25 9.14 -7.80 -9.37
N LEU A 26 7.88 -8.15 -9.59
CA LEU A 26 7.01 -7.38 -10.48
C LEU A 26 6.80 -5.97 -9.94
N ASP A 27 6.80 -4.98 -10.83
CA ASP A 27 6.38 -3.65 -10.46
C ASP A 27 4.88 -3.61 -10.16
N GLY A 28 4.50 -2.88 -9.12
CA GLY A 28 3.13 -2.90 -8.62
C GLY A 28 2.75 -4.21 -7.94
N GLU A 29 3.65 -4.78 -7.12
CA GLU A 29 3.30 -5.92 -6.26
C GLU A 29 1.92 -5.72 -5.59
N LYS A 30 1.15 -6.81 -5.47
CA LYS A 30 -0.23 -6.87 -4.93
C LYS A 30 -1.35 -6.42 -5.89
N PHE A 31 -1.02 -5.82 -7.02
CA PHE A 31 -1.98 -5.52 -8.11
C PHE A 31 -1.39 -5.78 -9.51
N THR A 32 -0.17 -6.30 -9.59
CA THR A 32 0.44 -6.92 -10.77
C THR A 32 0.85 -8.35 -10.40
N PHE A 33 0.43 -9.30 -11.22
CA PHE A 33 0.65 -10.74 -11.01
C PHE A 33 1.21 -11.35 -12.30
N PRO A 34 2.08 -12.36 -12.19
CA PRO A 34 2.54 -13.07 -13.37
C PRO A 34 1.39 -13.89 -13.92
N ALA A 35 1.06 -13.72 -15.21
CA ALA A 35 0.08 -14.57 -15.89
C ALA A 35 0.64 -16.00 -16.05
N ASP A 36 1.94 -16.07 -16.36
CA ASP A 36 2.71 -17.30 -16.45
C ASP A 36 4.07 -17.09 -15.74
N PRO A 37 4.21 -17.59 -14.49
CA PRO A 37 5.48 -17.49 -13.78
C PRO A 37 6.64 -18.20 -14.49
N GLU A 38 6.39 -19.29 -15.23
CA GLU A 38 7.44 -20.03 -15.94
C GLU A 38 8.00 -19.21 -17.10
N ALA A 39 7.13 -18.57 -17.88
CA ALA A 39 7.55 -17.65 -18.94
C ALA A 39 8.39 -16.50 -18.39
N VAL A 40 7.94 -15.87 -17.29
CA VAL A 40 8.68 -14.80 -16.61
C VAL A 40 10.05 -15.32 -16.15
N LEU A 41 10.12 -16.50 -15.55
CA LEU A 41 11.38 -17.11 -15.11
C LEU A 41 12.33 -17.41 -16.27
N SER A 42 11.82 -17.94 -17.38
CA SER A 42 12.57 -18.23 -18.60
C SER A 42 13.25 -16.98 -19.15
N ASP A 43 12.49 -15.87 -19.23
CA ASP A 43 13.00 -14.58 -19.70
C ASP A 43 13.99 -13.95 -18.70
N LEU A 44 13.72 -14.03 -17.40
CA LEU A 44 14.64 -13.53 -16.38
C LEU A 44 16.00 -14.23 -16.45
N ARG A 45 16.02 -15.54 -16.66
CA ARG A 45 17.25 -16.32 -16.86
C ARG A 45 18.03 -15.89 -18.11
N LYS A 46 17.33 -15.43 -19.16
CA LYS A 46 17.93 -14.95 -20.43
C LYS A 46 18.31 -13.47 -20.41
N SER A 47 17.86 -12.70 -19.42
CA SER A 47 18.01 -11.24 -19.39
C SER A 47 19.45 -10.71 -19.29
N GLY A 48 20.44 -11.57 -19.03
CA GLY A 48 21.85 -11.19 -18.83
C GLY A 48 22.12 -10.36 -17.57
N ARG A 49 21.08 -9.94 -16.84
CA ARG A 49 21.20 -9.25 -15.56
C ARG A 49 21.29 -10.28 -14.44
N ARG A 50 22.26 -10.13 -13.55
CA ARG A 50 22.34 -10.97 -12.35
C ARG A 50 21.14 -10.68 -11.45
N ILE A 51 20.33 -11.71 -11.26
CA ILE A 51 19.19 -11.78 -10.36
C ILE A 51 19.37 -13.07 -9.56
N ASP A 52 19.43 -12.96 -8.24
CA ASP A 52 19.67 -14.12 -7.38
C ASP A 52 18.36 -14.81 -6.98
N LEU A 53 17.31 -14.01 -6.70
CA LEU A 53 15.98 -14.49 -6.36
C LEU A 53 14.92 -13.77 -7.17
N PHE A 54 13.91 -14.49 -7.64
CA PHE A 54 12.65 -13.90 -8.11
C PHE A 54 11.56 -14.19 -7.08
N THR A 55 10.72 -13.19 -6.78
CA THR A 55 9.55 -13.39 -5.91
C THR A 55 8.31 -12.76 -6.52
N PHE A 56 7.19 -13.46 -6.34
CA PHE A 56 5.88 -13.01 -6.74
C PHE A 56 4.83 -13.48 -5.75
N LEU A 57 3.73 -12.73 -5.66
CA LEU A 57 2.58 -13.04 -4.82
C LEU A 57 1.52 -13.74 -5.67
N GLN A 58 0.82 -14.72 -5.11
CA GLN A 58 -0.38 -15.28 -5.75
C GLN A 58 -1.56 -14.30 -5.66
N ARG A 59 -2.43 -14.31 -6.66
CA ARG A 59 -3.52 -13.33 -6.83
C ARG A 59 -4.68 -13.61 -5.87
N VAL A 60 -5.36 -12.57 -5.38
CA VAL A 60 -6.65 -12.70 -4.69
C VAL A 60 -7.72 -13.21 -5.69
N PRO A 61 -8.61 -14.15 -5.33
CA PRO A 61 -8.78 -14.81 -4.02
C PRO A 61 -8.10 -16.18 -3.91
N GLU A 62 -7.09 -16.46 -4.73
CA GLU A 62 -6.45 -17.77 -4.82
C GLU A 62 -5.55 -17.97 -3.58
N THR A 63 -6.06 -18.67 -2.55
CA THR A 63 -5.34 -18.88 -1.28
C THR A 63 -4.59 -20.20 -1.20
N SER A 64 -4.98 -21.21 -1.98
CA SER A 64 -4.29 -22.50 -2.05
C SER A 64 -3.05 -22.42 -2.95
N PRO A 65 -1.89 -22.96 -2.54
CA PRO A 65 -0.68 -22.95 -3.37
C PRO A 65 -0.92 -23.59 -4.74
N ARG A 66 -0.48 -22.92 -5.82
CA ARG A 66 -0.59 -23.41 -7.20
C ARG A 66 0.73 -23.87 -7.84
N TYR A 67 1.86 -23.46 -7.27
CA TYR A 67 3.18 -23.73 -7.84
C TYR A 67 4.07 -24.46 -6.84
N ASP A 68 4.91 -25.36 -7.35
CA ASP A 68 5.86 -26.16 -6.57
C ASP A 68 7.17 -25.41 -6.29
N TYR A 69 7.05 -24.12 -5.99
CA TYR A 69 8.16 -23.27 -5.58
C TYR A 69 8.24 -23.14 -4.07
N PRO A 70 9.44 -22.94 -3.50
CA PRO A 70 9.56 -22.51 -2.12
C PRO A 70 8.66 -21.30 -1.86
N MET A 71 7.85 -21.38 -0.81
CA MET A 71 6.85 -20.36 -0.51
C MET A 71 6.87 -19.96 0.94
N GLU A 72 6.40 -18.74 1.18
CA GLU A 72 6.04 -18.23 2.49
C GLU A 72 4.63 -17.66 2.45
N TRP A 73 3.98 -17.61 3.61
CA TRP A 73 2.68 -16.96 3.74
C TRP A 73 2.87 -15.44 3.85
N ASP A 74 2.40 -14.70 2.84
CA ASP A 74 2.18 -13.26 2.95
C ASP A 74 0.73 -13.01 3.40
N ASN A 75 0.42 -11.78 3.79
CA ASN A 75 -0.90 -11.41 4.28
C ASN A 75 -1.38 -10.10 3.67
N LEU A 76 -2.61 -10.09 3.15
CA LEU A 76 -3.29 -8.89 2.67
C LEU A 76 -4.50 -8.59 3.54
N ALA A 77 -4.83 -7.30 3.66
CA ALA A 77 -6.12 -6.86 4.19
C ALA A 77 -7.12 -6.80 3.05
N VAL A 78 -8.07 -7.73 3.02
CA VAL A 78 -9.00 -7.91 1.90
C VAL A 78 -10.42 -7.69 2.40
N LEU A 79 -11.16 -6.83 1.71
CA LEU A 79 -12.59 -6.65 1.89
C LEU A 79 -13.31 -7.22 0.67
N PRO A 80 -14.09 -8.30 0.81
CA PRO A 80 -15.01 -8.73 -0.24
C PRO A 80 -16.10 -7.68 -0.46
N VAL A 81 -16.29 -7.27 -1.71
CA VAL A 81 -17.24 -6.25 -2.14
C VAL A 81 -18.23 -6.87 -3.12
N SER A 82 -19.51 -6.88 -2.74
CA SER A 82 -20.63 -7.26 -3.59
C SER A 82 -21.48 -6.03 -3.95
N THR A 83 -22.02 -5.36 -2.92
CA THR A 83 -22.72 -4.09 -3.04
C THR A 83 -22.28 -3.15 -1.91
N PHE A 84 -22.38 -1.84 -2.14
CA PHE A 84 -22.12 -0.87 -1.08
C PHE A 84 -23.05 -1.10 0.14
N ASN A 85 -24.32 -1.43 -0.10
CA ASN A 85 -25.30 -1.63 0.98
C ASN A 85 -24.98 -2.85 1.85
N GLN A 86 -24.53 -3.96 1.25
CA GLN A 86 -24.11 -5.14 2.00
C GLN A 86 -22.93 -4.80 2.92
N TRP A 87 -21.92 -4.12 2.41
CA TRP A 87 -20.81 -3.66 3.24
C TRP A 87 -21.28 -2.71 4.34
N TRP A 88 -22.04 -1.69 3.96
CA TRP A 88 -22.47 -0.61 4.83
C TRP A 88 -23.37 -1.08 5.97
N THR A 89 -24.16 -2.13 5.77
CA THR A 89 -25.11 -2.62 6.78
C THR A 89 -24.58 -3.83 7.55
N LYS A 90 -23.84 -4.74 6.89
CA LYS A 90 -23.48 -6.07 7.44
C LYS A 90 -21.99 -6.25 7.75
N GLN A 91 -21.06 -5.59 7.06
CA GLN A 91 -19.62 -5.85 7.20
C GLN A 91 -18.89 -4.77 8.02
N ILE A 92 -19.21 -3.48 7.81
CA ILE A 92 -18.59 -2.38 8.55
C ILE A 92 -19.13 -2.29 9.99
N ARG A 93 -18.25 -2.09 10.98
CA ARG A 93 -18.64 -1.83 12.38
C ARG A 93 -19.27 -0.44 12.55
N SER A 94 -20.01 -0.23 13.65
CA SER A 94 -20.74 1.02 13.93
C SER A 94 -19.83 2.25 14.01
N LEU A 95 -18.67 2.16 14.67
CA LEU A 95 -17.75 3.29 14.83
C LEU A 95 -17.28 3.89 13.50
N PRO A 96 -16.64 3.15 12.58
CA PRO A 96 -16.21 3.71 11.30
C PRO A 96 -17.38 4.15 10.42
N ARG A 97 -18.55 3.49 10.49
CA ARG A 97 -19.78 3.93 9.82
C ARG A 97 -20.22 5.32 10.30
N ASN A 98 -20.21 5.53 11.62
CA ASN A 98 -20.54 6.83 12.23
C ASN A 98 -19.49 7.90 11.89
N ARG A 99 -18.21 7.53 11.77
CA ARG A 99 -17.14 8.44 11.32
C ARG A 99 -17.29 8.85 9.86
N ALA A 100 -17.66 7.94 8.98
CA ALA A 100 -17.97 8.29 7.59
C ALA A 100 -19.17 9.26 7.50
N ARG A 101 -20.26 8.99 8.22
CA ARG A 101 -21.41 9.93 8.34
C ARG A 101 -21.03 11.27 8.96
N GLN A 102 -20.10 11.28 9.92
CA GLN A 102 -19.59 12.52 10.53
C GLN A 102 -18.93 13.41 9.50
N ALA A 103 -18.17 12.84 8.55
CA ALA A 103 -17.52 13.60 7.49
C ALA A 103 -18.55 14.36 6.64
N GLU A 104 -19.58 13.65 6.17
CA GLU A 104 -20.68 14.25 5.40
C GLU A 104 -21.38 15.36 6.18
N LYS A 105 -21.74 15.11 7.46
CA LYS A 105 -22.35 16.12 8.33
C LYS A 105 -21.47 17.35 8.57
N LYS A 106 -20.15 17.21 8.45
CA LYS A 106 -19.18 18.30 8.56
C LYS A 106 -18.80 18.90 7.20
N GLY A 107 -19.61 18.67 6.16
CA GLY A 107 -19.45 19.28 4.84
C GLY A 107 -18.38 18.62 3.95
N VAL A 108 -17.87 17.44 4.32
CA VAL A 108 -16.89 16.74 3.49
C VAL A 108 -17.60 16.08 2.31
N VAL A 109 -17.24 16.47 1.10
CA VAL A 109 -17.77 15.94 -0.16
C VAL A 109 -16.76 14.97 -0.79
N LEU A 110 -17.23 13.80 -1.20
CA LEU A 110 -16.41 12.72 -1.75
C LEU A 110 -16.72 12.60 -3.24
N ARG A 111 -15.69 12.64 -4.08
CA ARG A 111 -15.85 12.43 -5.53
C ARG A 111 -14.64 11.77 -6.14
N GLU A 112 -14.87 10.97 -7.16
CA GLU A 112 -13.81 10.58 -8.08
C GLU A 112 -13.34 11.79 -8.87
N VAL A 113 -12.05 11.85 -9.15
CA VAL A 113 -11.43 12.98 -9.85
C VAL A 113 -10.46 12.48 -10.93
N PRO A 114 -10.35 13.18 -12.07
CA PRO A 114 -9.37 12.84 -13.08
C PRO A 114 -7.94 13.05 -12.56
N PHE A 115 -6.97 12.41 -13.23
CA PHE A 115 -5.57 12.67 -12.98
C PHE A 115 -5.12 13.95 -13.69
N ASP A 116 -5.36 15.10 -13.06
CA ASP A 116 -5.06 16.43 -13.59
C ASP A 116 -4.21 17.26 -12.60
N ASP A 117 -3.95 18.51 -12.96
CA ASP A 117 -3.15 19.43 -12.18
C ASP A 117 -3.81 19.78 -10.84
N ALA A 118 -5.14 19.83 -10.79
CA ALA A 118 -5.89 20.12 -9.58
C ALA A 118 -5.74 18.98 -8.54
N LEU A 119 -5.87 17.72 -8.98
CA LEU A 119 -5.58 16.57 -8.14
C LEU A 119 -4.12 16.61 -7.65
N LEU A 120 -3.17 16.85 -8.55
CA LEU A 120 -1.75 16.83 -8.21
C LEU A 120 -1.37 17.93 -7.22
N GLN A 121 -1.96 19.11 -7.36
CA GLN A 121 -1.81 20.21 -6.42
C GLN A 121 -2.27 19.80 -5.02
N GLY A 122 -3.49 19.28 -4.88
CA GLY A 122 -3.98 18.85 -3.57
C GLY A 122 -3.21 17.65 -3.01
N VAL A 123 -2.78 16.70 -3.85
CA VAL A 123 -1.91 15.58 -3.43
C VAL A 123 -0.60 16.11 -2.86
N CYS A 124 0.02 17.08 -3.54
CA CYS A 124 1.26 17.74 -3.13
C CYS A 124 1.07 18.49 -1.79
N GLU A 125 -0.01 19.25 -1.64
CA GLU A 125 -0.35 19.95 -0.40
C GLU A 125 -0.55 18.98 0.77
N ILE A 126 -1.28 17.89 0.55
CA ILE A 126 -1.46 16.84 1.57
C ILE A 126 -0.11 16.20 1.92
N TYR A 127 0.74 15.94 0.93
CA TYR A 127 2.05 15.36 1.18
C TYR A 127 2.97 16.28 2.01
N ASN A 128 2.87 17.60 1.78
CA ASN A 128 3.71 18.61 2.40
C ASN A 128 3.12 19.25 3.66
N GLU A 129 1.94 18.83 4.12
CA GLU A 129 1.32 19.40 5.33
C GLU A 129 2.20 19.23 6.59
N SER A 130 2.85 18.07 6.75
CA SER A 130 3.67 17.83 7.93
C SER A 130 4.85 16.90 7.66
N PRO A 131 6.06 17.23 8.17
CA PRO A 131 7.23 16.36 8.07
C PRO A 131 7.12 15.12 8.95
N ILE A 132 6.18 15.10 9.90
CA ILE A 132 5.92 13.96 10.78
C ILE A 132 4.47 13.54 10.69
N ARG A 133 4.24 12.25 10.43
CA ARG A 133 2.93 11.61 10.51
C ARG A 133 3.02 10.37 11.38
N GLN A 134 2.11 10.25 12.34
CA GLN A 134 2.04 9.11 13.28
C GLN A 134 3.38 8.84 13.99
N GLY A 135 4.05 9.90 14.45
CA GLY A 135 5.33 9.81 15.17
C GLY A 135 6.53 9.39 14.31
N ARG A 136 6.42 9.43 12.97
CA ARG A 136 7.48 9.06 12.04
C ARG A 136 7.70 10.16 11.01
N ARG A 137 8.96 10.33 10.58
CA ARG A 137 9.28 11.14 9.40
C ARG A 137 8.44 10.66 8.22
N PHE A 138 7.79 11.60 7.57
CA PHE A 138 6.96 11.30 6.43
C PHE A 138 7.82 11.34 5.16
N PRO A 139 8.03 10.20 4.47
CA PRO A 139 8.94 10.14 3.31
C PRO A 139 8.53 11.03 2.14
N HIS A 140 7.26 11.43 2.12
CA HIS A 140 6.65 12.25 1.08
C HIS A 140 6.70 13.75 1.36
N TYR A 141 7.17 14.18 2.54
CA TYR A 141 7.35 15.59 2.83
C TYR A 141 8.51 16.20 2.01
N GLY A 142 8.34 17.45 1.57
CA GLY A 142 9.25 18.13 0.63
C GLY A 142 9.10 17.62 -0.81
N MET A 143 7.94 17.07 -1.17
CA MET A 143 7.69 16.56 -2.53
C MET A 143 7.28 17.70 -3.44
N THR A 144 7.91 17.78 -4.61
CA THR A 144 7.56 18.72 -5.67
C THR A 144 6.38 18.19 -6.48
N LEU A 145 5.68 19.07 -7.21
CA LEU A 145 4.59 18.68 -8.12
C LEU A 145 5.05 17.65 -9.17
N GLU A 146 6.23 17.84 -9.75
CA GLU A 146 6.82 16.90 -10.71
C GLU A 146 7.01 15.50 -10.10
N ARG A 147 7.53 15.43 -8.87
CA ARG A 147 7.71 14.17 -8.15
C ARG A 147 6.38 13.55 -7.74
N ALA A 148 5.40 14.36 -7.33
CA ALA A 148 4.04 13.91 -7.06
C ALA A 148 3.42 13.31 -8.31
N ARG A 149 3.57 13.94 -9.48
CA ARG A 149 3.12 13.42 -10.78
C ARG A 149 3.77 12.09 -11.10
N ALA A 150 5.09 11.98 -11.01
CA ALA A 150 5.80 10.72 -11.29
C ALA A 150 5.40 9.59 -10.33
N TYR A 151 5.14 9.90 -9.06
CA TYR A 151 4.80 8.90 -8.04
C TYR A 151 3.32 8.49 -8.08
N ALA A 152 2.41 9.47 -8.06
CA ALA A 152 0.98 9.24 -8.13
C ALA A 152 0.52 8.78 -9.52
N GLY A 153 1.24 9.13 -10.59
CA GLY A 153 0.94 8.79 -11.98
C GLY A 153 1.39 7.39 -12.44
N THR A 154 1.73 6.50 -11.52
CA THR A 154 1.98 5.09 -11.84
C THR A 154 0.66 4.36 -12.16
N PHE A 155 0.61 3.49 -13.16
CA PHE A 155 -0.58 2.66 -13.48
C PHE A 155 -1.88 3.46 -13.76
N LEU A 156 -1.79 4.59 -14.47
CA LEU A 156 -2.94 5.49 -14.72
C LEU A 156 -4.11 4.84 -15.45
N ASP A 157 -3.81 3.94 -16.39
CA ASP A 157 -4.76 3.17 -17.19
C ASP A 157 -5.73 2.32 -16.36
N ARG A 158 -5.35 2.06 -15.10
CA ARG A 158 -6.08 1.21 -14.15
C ARG A 158 -6.12 1.81 -12.75
N SER A 159 -5.99 3.13 -12.65
CA SER A 159 -6.09 3.86 -11.39
C SER A 159 -7.43 4.55 -11.23
N ILE A 160 -7.94 4.58 -9.99
CA ILE A 160 -9.09 5.37 -9.59
C ILE A 160 -8.61 6.34 -8.51
N PHE A 161 -8.84 7.64 -8.72
CA PHE A 161 -8.54 8.67 -7.74
C PHE A 161 -9.82 9.20 -7.13
N ILE A 162 -9.89 9.22 -5.81
CA ILE A 162 -11.01 9.76 -5.06
C ILE A 162 -10.47 10.85 -4.14
N GLY A 163 -11.05 12.04 -4.23
CA GLY A 163 -10.76 13.16 -3.34
C GLY A 163 -11.84 13.34 -2.28
N ALA A 164 -11.43 13.79 -1.10
CA ALA A 164 -12.30 14.32 -0.06
C ALA A 164 -12.12 15.84 -0.03
N PHE A 165 -13.20 16.59 -0.20
CA PHE A 165 -13.22 18.04 -0.34
C PHE A 165 -13.97 18.69 0.81
N LEU A 166 -13.48 19.84 1.28
CA LEU A 166 -14.18 20.73 2.20
C LEU A 166 -14.06 22.13 1.61
N ASP A 167 -15.20 22.79 1.34
CA ASP A 167 -15.25 24.10 0.68
C ASP A 167 -14.40 24.14 -0.60
N ASP A 168 -14.59 23.13 -1.47
CA ASP A 168 -13.86 22.88 -2.72
C ASP A 168 -12.34 22.63 -2.60
N ARG A 169 -11.78 22.66 -1.38
CA ARG A 169 -10.38 22.31 -1.13
C ARG A 169 -10.21 20.84 -0.83
N MET A 170 -9.28 20.17 -1.52
CA MET A 170 -9.00 18.76 -1.27
C MET A 170 -8.26 18.58 0.07
N ILE A 171 -8.92 17.93 1.03
CA ILE A 171 -8.41 17.66 2.37
C ILE A 171 -7.95 16.21 2.56
N GLY A 172 -8.19 15.35 1.58
CA GLY A 172 -7.77 13.96 1.58
C GLY A 172 -7.92 13.32 0.21
N PHE A 173 -7.21 12.22 -0.01
CA PHE A 173 -7.36 11.45 -1.23
C PHE A 173 -7.10 9.96 -0.97
N ILE A 174 -7.68 9.13 -1.83
CA ILE A 174 -7.30 7.74 -1.98
C ILE A 174 -7.02 7.41 -3.45
N LYS A 175 -5.94 6.67 -3.71
CA LYS A 175 -5.63 6.06 -5.01
C LYS A 175 -5.85 4.56 -4.92
N LEU A 176 -6.74 4.05 -5.76
CA LEU A 176 -6.92 2.63 -6.01
C LEU A 176 -6.22 2.25 -7.31
N VAL A 177 -5.60 1.07 -7.36
CA VAL A 177 -5.06 0.49 -8.60
C VAL A 177 -5.69 -0.88 -8.78
N THR A 178 -6.37 -1.10 -9.90
CA THR A 178 -6.96 -2.42 -10.20
C THR A 178 -5.90 -3.36 -10.75
N ASP A 179 -6.08 -4.64 -10.46
CA ASP A 179 -5.37 -5.66 -11.22
C ASP A 179 -5.88 -5.69 -12.68
N VAL A 180 -5.15 -6.37 -13.56
CA VAL A 180 -5.47 -6.44 -14.99
C VAL A 180 -6.81 -7.12 -15.27
N THR A 181 -7.25 -8.03 -14.38
CA THR A 181 -8.55 -8.71 -14.50
C THR A 181 -9.70 -7.92 -13.90
N ARG A 182 -9.41 -6.77 -13.25
CA ARG A 182 -10.37 -5.95 -12.48
C ARG A 182 -11.13 -6.74 -11.41
N THR A 183 -10.57 -7.85 -10.94
CA THR A 183 -11.12 -8.66 -9.85
C THR A 183 -10.91 -7.95 -8.51
N HIS A 184 -9.79 -7.24 -8.35
CA HIS A 184 -9.51 -6.48 -7.14
C HIS A 184 -8.85 -5.12 -7.39
N ALA A 185 -9.08 -4.20 -6.46
CA ALA A 185 -8.45 -2.89 -6.39
C ALA A 185 -7.58 -2.79 -5.14
N CYS A 186 -6.33 -2.37 -5.28
CA CYS A 186 -5.45 -2.10 -4.15
C CYS A 186 -5.44 -0.61 -3.81
N ALA A 187 -5.79 -0.27 -2.58
CA ALA A 187 -5.67 1.05 -1.99
C ALA A 187 -4.21 1.33 -1.59
N ILE A 188 -3.48 2.03 -2.46
CA ILE A 188 -2.02 2.24 -2.29
C ILE A 188 -1.70 3.54 -1.55
N HIS A 189 -2.42 4.63 -1.84
CA HIS A 189 -2.26 5.91 -1.15
C HIS A 189 -3.59 6.26 -0.53
N ILE A 190 -3.68 6.31 0.80
CA ILE A 190 -4.86 6.82 1.50
C ILE A 190 -4.36 7.81 2.55
N LEU A 191 -4.60 9.08 2.30
CA LEU A 191 -4.07 10.17 3.11
C LEU A 191 -5.10 11.27 3.28
N SER A 192 -5.02 11.94 4.43
CA SER A 192 -5.82 13.11 4.71
C SER A 192 -5.00 14.10 5.53
N MET A 193 -5.36 15.37 5.42
CA MET A 193 -4.76 16.43 6.20
C MET A 193 -5.01 16.20 7.69
N LEU A 194 -3.96 16.28 8.49
CA LEU A 194 -3.98 16.18 9.95
C LEU A 194 -4.91 17.23 10.56
N ARG A 195 -4.89 18.47 10.05
CA ARG A 195 -5.76 19.56 10.55
C ARG A 195 -7.26 19.31 10.37
N HIS A 196 -7.63 18.38 9.49
CA HIS A 196 -9.02 17.99 9.24
C HIS A 196 -9.36 16.59 9.79
N ARG A 197 -8.50 16.00 10.63
CA ARG A 197 -8.73 14.68 11.23
C ARG A 197 -10.02 14.60 12.04
N ASP A 198 -10.44 15.71 12.65
CA ASP A 198 -11.70 15.83 13.40
C ASP A 198 -12.95 15.59 12.54
N LYS A 199 -12.81 15.67 11.21
CA LYS A 199 -13.87 15.44 10.21
C LYS A 199 -13.89 14.01 9.68
N ALA A 200 -12.95 13.17 10.11
CA ALA A 200 -12.81 11.79 9.67
C ALA A 200 -12.81 11.56 8.12
N PRO A 201 -12.08 12.38 7.33
CA PRO A 201 -12.03 12.25 5.86
C PRO A 201 -11.56 10.86 5.41
N THR A 202 -10.62 10.24 6.13
CA THR A 202 -10.12 8.89 5.82
C THR A 202 -11.21 7.81 5.87
N ASN A 203 -12.16 7.89 6.81
CA ASN A 203 -13.27 6.95 6.89
C ASN A 203 -14.24 7.13 5.71
N ALA A 204 -14.49 8.38 5.31
CA ALA A 204 -15.33 8.69 4.16
C ALA A 204 -14.67 8.25 2.85
N LEU A 205 -13.35 8.41 2.70
CA LEU A 205 -12.58 7.91 1.55
C LEU A 205 -12.68 6.39 1.40
N VAL A 206 -12.61 5.63 2.51
CA VAL A 206 -12.84 4.17 2.47
C VAL A 206 -14.27 3.85 2.02
N ALA A 207 -15.28 4.57 2.53
CA ALA A 207 -16.66 4.36 2.08
C ALA A 207 -16.82 4.60 0.58
N GLN A 208 -16.28 5.71 0.06
CA GLN A 208 -16.32 6.00 -1.37
C GLN A 208 -15.52 4.97 -2.19
N ALA A 209 -14.39 4.46 -1.67
CA ALA A 209 -13.64 3.40 -2.35
C ALA A 209 -14.45 2.09 -2.47
N VAL A 210 -15.19 1.71 -1.42
CA VAL A 210 -16.09 0.55 -1.48
C VAL A 210 -17.20 0.77 -2.50
N ARG A 211 -17.80 1.96 -2.53
CA ARG A 211 -18.82 2.33 -3.52
C ARG A 211 -18.26 2.22 -4.94
N SER A 212 -17.09 2.81 -5.17
CA SER A 212 -16.40 2.81 -6.47
C SER A 212 -16.06 1.39 -6.96
N CYS A 213 -15.74 0.48 -6.03
CA CYS A 213 -15.54 -0.94 -6.34
C CYS A 213 -16.86 -1.64 -6.68
N ALA A 214 -17.91 -1.46 -5.87
CA ALA A 214 -19.22 -2.05 -6.08
C ALA A 214 -19.83 -1.64 -7.42
N ASP A 215 -19.79 -0.34 -7.75
CA ASP A 215 -20.34 0.21 -8.99
C ASP A 215 -19.64 -0.34 -10.25
N ARG A 216 -18.41 -0.85 -10.10
CA ARG A 216 -17.59 -1.44 -11.17
C ARG A 216 -17.56 -2.97 -11.17
N GLY A 217 -18.26 -3.61 -10.23
CA GLY A 217 -18.19 -5.07 -10.05
C GLY A 217 -16.81 -5.60 -9.60
N ILE A 218 -15.97 -4.74 -9.01
CA ILE A 218 -14.68 -5.15 -8.45
C ILE A 218 -14.94 -5.90 -7.15
N SER A 219 -14.64 -7.20 -7.13
CA SER A 219 -15.05 -8.11 -6.06
C SER A 219 -14.24 -8.00 -4.77
N TYR A 220 -13.03 -7.42 -4.82
CA TYR A 220 -12.18 -7.28 -3.65
C TYR A 220 -11.50 -5.90 -3.57
N LEU A 221 -11.69 -5.22 -2.44
CA LEU A 221 -10.89 -4.04 -2.08
C LEU A 221 -9.75 -4.49 -1.16
N VAL A 222 -8.51 -4.27 -1.59
CA VAL A 222 -7.31 -4.62 -0.85
C VAL A 222 -6.73 -3.37 -0.23
N TYR A 223 -6.41 -3.40 1.06
CA TYR A 223 -5.70 -2.32 1.74
C TYR A 223 -4.33 -2.80 2.23
N GLU A 224 -3.42 -3.03 1.28
CA GLU A 224 -2.04 -3.45 1.55
C GLU A 224 -1.96 -4.66 2.52
N ASN A 225 -0.85 -4.83 3.26
CA ASN A 225 -0.71 -5.93 4.21
C ASN A 225 -1.61 -5.75 5.43
N PHE A 226 -2.20 -6.82 5.96
CA PHE A 226 -3.03 -6.75 7.17
C PHE A 226 -2.19 -6.40 8.41
N THR A 227 -1.10 -7.13 8.61
CA THR A 227 -0.07 -6.88 9.64
C THR A 227 1.28 -6.57 9.01
N TYR A 228 2.05 -5.71 9.65
CA TYR A 228 3.41 -5.37 9.21
C TYR A 228 4.46 -5.85 10.22
N GLY A 229 5.33 -6.77 9.78
CA GLY A 229 6.38 -7.36 10.63
C GLY A 229 5.80 -8.26 11.73
N LYS A 230 6.56 -8.45 12.80
CA LYS A 230 6.17 -9.27 13.98
C LYS A 230 5.25 -8.54 14.97
N LYS A 231 4.67 -7.40 14.57
CA LYS A 231 3.78 -6.64 15.43
C LYS A 231 2.50 -7.42 15.73
N GLN A 232 2.20 -7.59 17.01
CA GLN A 232 0.84 -7.87 17.45
C GLN A 232 0.05 -6.56 17.46
N GLU A 233 -1.11 -6.57 16.80
CA GLU A 233 -2.15 -5.52 16.78
C GLU A 233 -1.67 -4.05 16.79
N ASP A 234 -1.55 -3.43 15.61
CA ASP A 234 -1.37 -1.99 15.51
C ASP A 234 -2.67 -1.25 15.16
N ASN A 235 -2.71 0.07 15.41
CA ASN A 235 -3.86 0.94 15.13
C ASN A 235 -4.38 0.81 13.69
N LEU A 236 -3.48 0.50 12.74
CA LEU A 236 -3.82 0.31 11.34
C LEU A 236 -4.53 -1.03 11.09
N SER A 237 -4.07 -2.10 11.72
CA SER A 237 -4.73 -3.42 11.68
C SER A 237 -6.14 -3.33 12.25
N ARG A 238 -6.31 -2.65 13.40
CA ARG A 238 -7.64 -2.39 13.99
C ARG A 238 -8.50 -1.53 13.07
N PHE A 239 -7.94 -0.47 12.47
CA PHE A 239 -8.67 0.36 11.50
C PHE A 239 -9.19 -0.48 10.33
N LYS A 240 -8.38 -1.38 9.78
CA LYS A 240 -8.77 -2.30 8.70
C LYS A 240 -9.91 -3.22 9.15
N GLU A 241 -9.73 -3.88 10.27
CA GLU A 241 -10.72 -4.82 10.81
C GLU A 241 -12.08 -4.15 11.06
N VAL A 242 -12.12 -2.99 11.71
CA VAL A 242 -13.41 -2.32 12.00
C VAL A 242 -14.11 -1.83 10.72
N ASN A 243 -13.36 -1.58 9.65
CA ASN A 243 -13.91 -1.27 8.33
C ASN A 243 -14.36 -2.52 7.54
N GLY A 244 -14.20 -3.72 8.09
CA GLY A 244 -14.63 -4.98 7.49
C GLY A 244 -13.54 -5.69 6.67
N PHE A 245 -12.31 -5.16 6.63
CA PHE A 245 -11.20 -5.87 6.00
C PHE A 245 -10.80 -7.07 6.85
N GLN A 246 -10.54 -8.19 6.18
CA GLN A 246 -10.14 -9.44 6.80
C GLN A 246 -8.70 -9.78 6.40
N ARG A 247 -8.00 -10.51 7.26
CA ARG A 247 -6.70 -11.06 6.93
C ARG A 247 -6.88 -12.21 5.94
N MET A 248 -6.30 -12.07 4.75
CA MET A 248 -6.17 -13.16 3.78
C MET A 248 -4.70 -13.52 3.64
N ASN A 249 -4.35 -14.77 3.96
CA ASN A 249 -3.00 -15.28 3.74
C ASN A 249 -2.89 -15.78 2.31
N LEU A 250 -1.83 -15.37 1.59
CA LEU A 250 -1.60 -15.72 0.20
C LEU A 250 -0.20 -16.30 0.04
N PRO A 251 -0.03 -17.31 -0.84
CA PRO A 251 1.29 -17.81 -1.20
C PRO A 251 2.16 -16.71 -1.81
N ARG A 252 3.33 -16.47 -1.23
CA ARG A 252 4.42 -15.73 -1.85
C ARG A 252 5.53 -16.70 -2.20
N TYR A 253 5.86 -16.77 -3.47
CA TYR A 253 6.86 -17.70 -3.97
C TYR A 253 8.24 -17.05 -4.05
N TYR A 254 9.27 -17.87 -3.89
CA TYR A 254 10.67 -17.49 -4.04
C TYR A 254 11.39 -18.51 -4.91
N VAL A 255 11.85 -18.05 -6.07
CA VAL A 255 12.55 -18.89 -7.04
C VAL A 255 14.03 -18.49 -7.07
N PRO A 256 14.94 -19.36 -6.59
CA PRO A 256 16.37 -19.09 -6.69
C PRO A 256 16.83 -19.24 -8.14
N LEU A 257 17.39 -18.17 -8.69
CA LEU A 257 17.93 -18.12 -10.06
C LEU A 257 19.46 -18.33 -10.08
N THR A 258 20.14 -18.19 -8.94
CA THR A 258 21.58 -18.43 -8.80
C THR A 258 21.89 -19.31 -7.58
N PRO A 259 23.09 -19.90 -7.50
CA PRO A 259 23.56 -20.58 -6.29
C PRO A 259 23.54 -19.65 -5.06
N VAL A 260 23.90 -18.38 -5.25
CA VAL A 260 23.81 -17.34 -4.20
C VAL A 260 22.38 -17.18 -3.72
N GLY A 261 21.41 -17.12 -4.64
CA GLY A 261 19.99 -17.06 -4.30
C GLY A 261 19.51 -18.27 -3.51
N ARG A 262 19.98 -19.48 -3.86
CA ARG A 262 19.64 -20.72 -3.14
C ARG A 262 20.15 -20.69 -1.69
N VAL A 263 21.39 -20.24 -1.48
CA VAL A 263 21.95 -20.06 -0.13
C VAL A 263 21.21 -18.96 0.63
N ALA A 264 20.97 -17.82 -0.02
CA ALA A 264 20.25 -16.71 0.59
C ALA A 264 18.85 -17.11 1.08
N LEU A 265 18.11 -17.87 0.26
CA LEU A 265 16.78 -18.38 0.62
C LEU A 265 16.85 -19.36 1.80
N ARG A 266 17.81 -20.30 1.78
CA ARG A 266 17.99 -21.29 2.85
C ARG A 266 18.35 -20.65 4.20
N LEU A 267 19.07 -19.53 4.15
CA LEU A 267 19.47 -18.76 5.33
C LEU A 267 18.50 -17.60 5.66
N SER A 268 17.36 -17.50 4.98
CA SER A 268 16.38 -16.41 5.11
C SER A 268 16.91 -14.99 4.92
N LEU A 269 18.02 -14.83 4.19
CA LEU A 269 18.67 -13.54 3.92
C LEU A 269 17.89 -12.68 2.92
N HIS A 270 16.79 -13.19 2.36
CA HIS A 270 15.85 -12.44 1.52
C HIS A 270 14.88 -11.58 2.33
N HIS A 271 14.73 -11.84 3.63
CA HIS A 271 13.97 -10.96 4.53
C HIS A 271 14.75 -9.70 4.86
N ARG A 272 14.06 -8.65 5.29
CA ARG A 272 14.76 -7.44 5.73
C ARG A 272 15.50 -7.77 7.03
N ILE A 273 16.65 -7.15 7.23
CA ILE A 273 17.44 -7.29 8.47
C ILE A 273 16.58 -7.06 9.71
N ILE A 274 15.66 -6.09 9.64
CA ILE A 274 14.73 -5.76 10.74
C ILE A 274 13.82 -6.93 11.11
N ASP A 275 13.43 -7.78 10.15
CA ASP A 275 12.51 -8.89 10.37
C ASP A 275 13.19 -10.03 11.17
N HIS A 276 14.52 -10.03 11.28
CA HIS A 276 15.30 -11.00 12.06
C HIS A 276 15.31 -10.69 13.56
N PHE A 277 15.07 -9.44 13.96
CA PHE A 277 15.07 -9.05 15.37
C PHE A 277 13.76 -9.46 16.09
N PRO A 278 13.81 -9.80 17.40
CA PRO A 278 12.61 -10.03 18.20
C PRO A 278 11.77 -8.75 18.37
N GLU A 279 10.44 -8.90 18.45
CA GLU A 279 9.51 -7.76 18.56
C GLU A 279 9.75 -6.87 19.80
N PRO A 280 10.09 -7.38 21.00
CA PRO A 280 10.38 -6.52 22.16
C PRO A 280 11.56 -5.57 21.93
N VAL A 281 12.61 -6.04 21.25
CA VAL A 281 13.77 -5.22 20.88
C VAL A 281 13.34 -4.13 19.90
N MET A 282 12.55 -4.52 18.89
CA MET A 282 12.00 -3.58 17.92
C MET A 282 11.04 -2.56 18.53
N ALA A 283 10.25 -2.94 19.55
CA ALA A 283 9.38 -2.03 20.28
C ALA A 283 10.19 -0.94 21.00
N LYS A 284 11.22 -1.32 21.76
CA LYS A 284 12.09 -0.39 22.48
C LYS A 284 12.84 0.56 21.53
N LEU A 285 13.35 0.06 20.42
CA LEU A 285 13.97 0.91 19.38
C LEU A 285 12.99 1.93 18.78
N ARG A 286 11.72 1.55 18.61
CA ARG A 286 10.68 2.46 18.10
C ARG A 286 10.34 3.55 19.13
N GLU A 287 10.28 3.21 20.41
CA GLU A 287 10.06 4.19 21.49
C GLU A 287 11.19 5.20 21.58
N LEU A 288 12.45 4.73 21.63
CA LEU A 288 13.64 5.59 21.65
C LEU A 288 13.68 6.52 20.43
N ARG A 289 13.38 5.98 19.24
CA ARG A 289 13.33 6.77 18.01
C ARG A 289 12.22 7.82 18.05
N THR A 290 11.05 7.49 18.60
CA THR A 290 9.93 8.43 18.73
C THR A 290 10.30 9.55 19.69
N ALA A 291 10.86 9.22 20.86
CA ALA A 291 11.33 10.19 21.84
C ALA A 291 12.43 11.11 21.27
N TRP A 292 13.36 10.57 20.48
CA TRP A 292 14.38 11.37 19.81
C TRP A 292 13.79 12.36 18.79
N TYR A 293 12.81 11.94 17.99
CA TYR A 293 12.14 12.86 17.07
C TYR A 293 11.36 13.96 17.80
N THR A 294 10.66 13.61 18.87
CA THR A 294 9.96 14.61 19.71
C THR A 294 10.94 15.62 20.29
N ARG A 295 12.07 15.17 20.84
CA ARG A 295 13.10 16.06 21.42
C ARG A 295 13.82 16.92 20.38
N ARG A 296 14.14 16.38 19.21
CA ARG A 296 14.88 17.10 18.16
C ARG A 296 14.03 18.12 17.42
N LEU A 297 12.70 18.01 17.48
CA LEU A 297 11.76 18.96 16.88
C LEU A 297 11.13 19.91 17.90
N GLN A 298 11.27 19.63 19.20
CA GLN A 298 11.09 20.64 20.26
C GLN A 298 12.39 21.46 20.39
N THR A 299 12.57 22.42 19.48
CA THR A 299 13.52 23.54 19.59
C THR A 299 12.86 24.72 18.84
N PRO A 300 12.86 25.93 19.40
CA PRO A 300 11.64 26.62 19.82
C PRO A 300 10.97 27.44 18.72
N SER A 301 9.67 27.24 18.56
CA SER A 301 8.75 28.10 17.78
C SER A 301 7.36 28.00 18.41
N ASP A 302 7.28 28.21 19.73
CA ASP A 302 6.02 28.46 20.44
C ASP A 302 6.34 29.49 21.54
N ALA A 303 6.67 30.70 21.08
CA ALA A 303 6.46 31.92 21.82
C ALA A 303 5.78 32.86 20.81
N TYR A 304 4.46 32.98 20.93
CA TYR A 304 3.53 34.05 20.54
C TYR A 304 2.14 33.46 20.29
#